data_AF-A0A952VR84-F1
#
_entry.id   AF-A0A952VR84-F1
#
_cell.length_a   1.000
_cell.length_b   1.000
_cell.length_c   1.000
_cell.angle_alpha   90.00
_cell.angle_beta   90.00
_cell.angle_gamma   90.00
#
_symmetry.space_group_name_H-M   'P 1'
#
loop_
_entity.id
_entity.type
_entity.pdbx_description
1 polymer ?
#
loop_
_entity_poly.entity_id
_entity_poly.type
_entity_poly.pdbx_seq_one_letter_code
_entity_poly.pdbx_strand_id
1 'polypeptide(L)'
;MNLQGQRDLLLLTEVERDGAVTQRSLASKLGVALGLTNLYLKRLARKGYIKITTIPSHRVRYLLTPQGFAEKSRLTYLYMEYSLSHYRDMRARLREALSQAAKNGAKRVVIYGTGELAEMAYLSLREMHMTLVGFVDDNQQEAFLSYPVWPPEVLSEWEFDAVLLADFDQTAGHRTKLGQCHVPDSKIIALAPSV
;
A
#
# COMPACT_ATOMS: atom_id res chain seq x y z
N MET A 1 5.70 -3.07 13.08
CA MET A 1 4.42 -3.26 13.81
C MET A 1 3.80 -4.58 13.37
N ASN A 2 3.21 -5.37 14.28
CA ASN A 2 2.58 -6.64 13.89
C ASN A 2 1.10 -6.44 13.46
N LEU A 3 0.53 -7.47 12.82
CA LEU A 3 -0.85 -7.44 12.32
C LEU A 3 -1.88 -7.16 13.43
N GLN A 4 -1.66 -7.69 14.63
CA GLN A 4 -2.56 -7.43 15.75
C GLN A 4 -2.55 -5.95 16.13
N GLY A 5 -1.39 -5.32 16.24
CA GLY A 5 -1.26 -3.90 16.55
C GLY A 5 -1.98 -3.02 15.52
N GLN A 6 -1.88 -3.36 14.24
CA GLN A 6 -2.59 -2.65 13.16
C GLN A 6 -4.12 -2.77 13.31
N ARG A 7 -4.62 -3.97 13.61
CA ARG A 7 -6.05 -4.21 13.87
C ARG A 7 -6.55 -3.46 15.10
N ASP A 8 -5.77 -3.48 16.18
CA ASP A 8 -6.09 -2.76 17.42
C ASP A 8 -6.10 -1.24 17.15
N LEU A 9 -5.12 -0.70 16.41
CA LEU A 9 -5.07 0.71 16.02
C LEU A 9 -6.28 1.12 15.17
N LEU A 10 -6.67 0.30 14.19
CA LEU A 10 -7.84 0.55 13.36
C LEU A 10 -9.10 0.60 14.21
N LEU A 11 -9.32 -0.39 15.08
CA LEU A 11 -10.49 -0.45 15.94
C LEU A 11 -10.58 0.76 16.89
N LEU A 12 -9.47 1.14 17.53
CA LEU A 12 -9.45 2.29 18.44
C LEU A 12 -9.71 3.61 17.68
N THR A 13 -9.21 3.73 16.45
CA THR A 13 -9.47 4.88 15.57
C THR A 13 -10.93 4.96 15.14
N GLU A 14 -11.53 3.83 14.80
CA GLU A 14 -12.93 3.75 14.39
C GLU A 14 -13.91 4.04 15.54
N VAL A 15 -13.62 3.50 16.73
CA VAL A 15 -14.42 3.75 17.94
C VAL A 15 -14.36 5.23 18.36
N GLU A 16 -13.24 5.91 18.14
CA GLU A 16 -13.10 7.34 18.42
C GLU A 16 -13.88 8.19 17.41
N ARG A 17 -13.78 7.90 16.11
CA ARG A 17 -14.42 8.68 15.04
C ARG A 17 -15.95 8.65 15.11
N ASP A 18 -16.50 7.47 15.36
CA ASP A 18 -17.94 7.26 15.30
C ASP A 18 -18.40 6.44 16.52
N GLY A 19 -18.90 7.15 17.53
CA GLY A 19 -19.46 6.53 18.73
C GLY A 19 -20.68 5.64 18.45
N ALA A 20 -21.16 5.52 17.20
CA ALA A 20 -22.23 4.64 16.77
C ALA A 20 -21.75 3.48 15.85
N VAL A 21 -20.45 3.18 15.77
CA VAL A 21 -19.97 2.03 14.97
C VAL A 21 -20.62 0.71 15.38
N THR A 22 -20.98 -0.09 14.39
CA THR A 22 -21.53 -1.43 14.60
C THR A 22 -20.44 -2.50 14.43
N GLN A 23 -20.65 -3.68 14.99
CA GLN A 23 -19.73 -4.80 14.77
C GLN A 23 -19.62 -5.16 13.28
N ARG A 24 -20.70 -5.05 12.50
CA ARG A 24 -20.68 -5.33 11.06
C ARG A 24 -19.87 -4.31 10.29
N SER A 25 -20.00 -3.02 10.59
CA SER A 25 -19.19 -2.00 9.94
C SER A 25 -17.70 -2.17 10.28
N LEU A 26 -17.38 -2.49 11.53
CA LEU A 26 -16.00 -2.78 11.95
C LEU A 26 -15.46 -4.06 11.29
N ALA A 27 -16.27 -5.10 11.14
CA ALA A 27 -15.89 -6.34 10.46
C ALA A 27 -15.55 -6.10 8.98
N SER A 28 -16.37 -5.31 8.29
CA SER A 28 -16.12 -4.91 6.91
C SER A 28 -14.82 -4.11 6.78
N LYS A 29 -14.59 -3.12 7.65
CA LYS A 29 -13.34 -2.32 7.65
C LYS A 29 -12.09 -3.14 7.97
N LEU A 30 -12.21 -4.14 8.85
CA LEU A 30 -11.11 -5.05 9.19
C LEU A 30 -10.90 -6.16 8.15
N GLY A 31 -11.85 -6.39 7.24
CA GLY A 31 -11.83 -7.53 6.33
C GLY A 31 -11.90 -8.88 7.05
N VAL A 32 -12.62 -8.97 8.19
CA VAL A 32 -12.73 -10.19 8.99
C VAL A 32 -14.17 -10.56 9.30
N ALA A 33 -14.40 -11.80 9.72
CA ALA A 33 -15.71 -12.26 10.15
C ALA A 33 -16.20 -11.52 11.41
N LEU A 34 -17.53 -11.31 11.50
CA LEU A 34 -18.18 -10.61 12.62
C LEU A 34 -17.81 -11.15 14.00
N GLY A 35 -17.71 -12.48 14.12
CA GLY A 35 -17.32 -13.15 15.36
C GLY A 35 -15.92 -12.75 15.81
N LEU A 36 -14.97 -12.63 14.88
CA LEU A 36 -13.60 -12.23 15.17
C LEU A 36 -13.53 -10.76 15.60
N THR A 37 -14.32 -9.89 14.97
CA THR A 37 -14.49 -8.50 15.40
C THR A 37 -15.00 -8.40 16.84
N ASN A 38 -16.03 -9.19 17.20
CA ASN A 38 -16.54 -9.25 18.58
C ASN A 38 -15.47 -9.72 19.57
N LEU A 39 -14.63 -10.71 19.19
CA LEU A 39 -13.51 -11.16 20.01
C LEU A 39 -12.45 -10.04 20.22
N TYR A 40 -12.16 -9.25 19.19
CA TYR A 40 -11.26 -8.10 19.30
C TYR A 40 -11.83 -7.01 20.21
N LEU A 41 -13.10 -6.65 20.03
CA LEU A 41 -13.76 -5.64 20.87
C LEU A 41 -13.80 -6.06 22.35
N LYS A 42 -14.16 -7.32 22.63
CA LYS A 42 -14.12 -7.87 23.99
C LYS A 42 -12.70 -7.90 24.57
N ARG A 43 -11.67 -8.05 23.74
CA ARG A 43 -10.26 -8.00 24.16
C ARG A 43 -9.84 -6.57 24.51
N LEU A 44 -10.14 -5.60 23.66
CA LEU A 44 -9.87 -4.18 23.91
C LEU A 44 -10.60 -3.69 25.17
N ALA A 45 -11.83 -4.17 25.39
CA ALA A 45 -12.59 -3.85 26.61
C ALA A 45 -11.95 -4.45 27.86
N ARG A 46 -11.51 -5.72 27.81
CA ARG A 46 -10.79 -6.37 28.92
C ARG A 46 -9.46 -5.69 29.25
N LYS A 47 -8.78 -5.13 28.24
CA LYS A 47 -7.56 -4.33 28.43
C LYS A 47 -7.82 -2.91 28.98
N GLY A 48 -9.09 -2.52 29.13
CA GLY A 48 -9.48 -1.19 29.60
C GLY A 48 -9.42 -0.10 28.53
N TYR A 49 -9.15 -0.43 27.26
CA TYR A 49 -8.99 0.56 26.19
C TYR A 49 -10.32 1.10 25.67
N ILE A 50 -11.36 0.28 25.69
CA ILE A 50 -12.71 0.70 25.34
C ILE A 50 -13.70 0.31 26.42
N LYS A 51 -14.76 1.09 26.55
CA LYS A 51 -15.95 0.76 27.35
C LYS A 51 -17.07 0.35 26.41
N ILE A 52 -17.68 -0.79 26.69
CA ILE A 52 -18.88 -1.25 25.99
C ILE A 52 -20.08 -0.84 26.84
N THR A 53 -20.99 -0.08 26.25
CA THR A 53 -22.21 0.42 26.91
C THR A 53 -23.42 0.09 26.07
N THR A 54 -24.57 -0.11 26.71
CA THR A 54 -25.85 -0.25 26.01
C THR A 54 -26.62 1.05 26.15
N ILE A 55 -27.04 1.62 25.02
CA ILE A 55 -27.86 2.84 24.97
C ILE A 55 -29.33 2.48 24.73
N PRO A 56 -30.27 3.42 24.95
CA PRO A 56 -31.70 3.19 24.67
C PRO A 56 -31.93 2.65 23.25
N SER A 57 -32.97 1.83 23.09
CA SER A 57 -33.19 0.98 21.90
C SER A 57 -32.31 -0.28 21.83
N HIS A 58 -31.72 -0.73 22.95
CA HIS A 58 -30.86 -1.91 23.04
C HIS A 58 -29.66 -1.92 22.09
N ARG A 59 -29.17 -0.72 21.72
CA ARG A 59 -28.00 -0.59 20.83
C ARG A 59 -26.72 -0.60 21.66
N VAL A 60 -25.70 -1.27 21.14
CA VAL A 60 -24.36 -1.28 21.75
C VAL A 60 -23.56 -0.08 21.27
N ARG A 61 -22.88 0.60 22.19
CA ARG A 61 -22.02 1.73 21.96
C ARG A 61 -20.63 1.46 22.54
N TYR A 62 -19.62 1.74 21.72
CA TYR A 62 -18.21 1.63 22.08
C TYR A 62 -17.66 3.02 22.37
N LEU A 63 -16.96 3.18 23.49
CA LEU A 63 -16.38 4.45 23.91
C LEU A 63 -14.91 4.25 24.21
N LEU A 64 -14.04 5.11 23.68
CA LEU A 64 -12.62 5.09 24.01
C LEU A 64 -12.42 5.59 25.45
N THR A 65 -11.59 4.90 26.23
CA THR A 65 -11.20 5.35 27.58
C THR A 65 -9.94 6.21 27.50
N PRO A 66 -9.57 6.97 28.55
CA PRO A 66 -8.27 7.65 28.60
C PRO A 66 -7.08 6.72 28.35
N GLN A 67 -7.14 5.48 28.87
CA GLN A 67 -6.14 4.46 28.60
C GLN A 67 -6.13 4.02 27.14
N GLY A 68 -7.31 3.93 26.50
CA GLY A 68 -7.45 3.65 25.07
C GLY A 68 -6.89 4.76 24.19
N PHE A 69 -7.05 6.03 24.59
CA PHE A 69 -6.40 7.15 23.91
C PHE A 69 -4.87 7.03 23.98
N ALA A 70 -4.31 6.79 25.16
CA ALA A 70 -2.87 6.59 25.33
C ALA A 70 -2.34 5.42 24.48
N GLU A 71 -3.04 4.28 24.48
CA GLU A 71 -2.64 3.13 23.67
C GLU A 71 -2.76 3.40 22.17
N LYS A 72 -3.83 4.07 21.73
CA LYS A 72 -3.99 4.49 20.33
C LYS A 72 -2.81 5.37 19.92
N SER A 73 -2.47 6.39 20.71
CA SER A 73 -1.32 7.26 20.44
C SER A 73 -0.01 6.47 20.33
N ARG A 74 0.22 5.51 21.24
CA ARG A 74 1.40 4.63 21.20
C ARG A 74 1.42 3.77 19.93
N LEU A 75 0.30 3.17 19.55
CA LEU A 75 0.18 2.37 18.34
C LEU A 75 0.34 3.21 17.08
N THR A 76 -0.19 4.43 17.04
CA THR A 76 0.03 5.38 15.95
C THR A 76 1.52 5.68 15.78
N TYR A 77 2.23 5.98 16.87
CA TYR A 77 3.68 6.22 16.82
C TYR A 77 4.43 5.01 16.25
N LEU A 78 4.14 3.81 16.74
CA LEU A 78 4.76 2.58 16.23
C LEU A 78 4.39 2.27 14.77
N TYR A 79 3.18 2.64 14.35
CA TYR A 79 2.78 2.52 12.95
C TYR A 79 3.60 3.47 12.09
N MET A 80 3.75 4.73 12.49
CA MET A 80 4.57 5.71 11.76
C MET A 80 6.03 5.26 11.66
N GLU A 81 6.62 4.79 12.75
CA GLU A 81 8.01 4.29 12.75
C GLU A 81 8.17 3.10 11.81
N TYR A 82 7.24 2.14 11.87
CA TYR A 82 7.20 0.99 10.96
C TYR A 82 7.04 1.42 9.49
N SER A 83 6.10 2.30 9.18
CA SER A 83 5.84 2.77 7.83
C SER A 83 7.04 3.53 7.25
N LEU A 84 7.72 4.36 8.05
CA LEU A 84 8.93 5.05 7.63
C LEU A 84 10.10 4.10 7.36
N SER A 85 10.27 3.07 8.19
CA SER A 85 11.27 2.02 7.93
C SER A 85 10.94 1.29 6.63
N HIS A 86 9.69 0.86 6.47
CA HIS A 86 9.24 0.13 5.29
C HIS A 86 9.43 0.95 4.00
N TYR A 87 9.09 2.23 4.04
CA TYR A 87 9.34 3.17 2.94
C TYR A 87 10.82 3.24 2.58
N ARG A 88 11.71 3.36 3.58
CA ARG A 88 13.17 3.41 3.36
C ARG A 88 13.69 2.12 2.73
N ASP A 89 13.20 0.97 3.20
CA ASP A 89 13.59 -0.34 2.69
C ASP A 89 13.12 -0.52 1.23
N MET A 90 11.88 -0.16 0.91
CA MET A 90 11.36 -0.16 -0.45
C MET A 90 12.18 0.74 -1.37
N ARG A 91 12.47 1.97 -0.95
CA ARG A 91 13.29 2.91 -1.74
C ARG A 91 14.70 2.39 -1.95
N ALA A 92 15.30 1.73 -0.97
CA ALA A 92 16.63 1.13 -1.11
C ALA A 92 16.63 0.00 -2.17
N ARG A 93 15.67 -0.92 -2.09
CA ARG A 93 15.50 -2.01 -3.07
C ARG A 93 15.25 -1.47 -4.47
N LEU A 94 14.44 -0.43 -4.59
CA LEU A 94 14.13 0.23 -5.85
C LEU A 94 15.37 0.84 -6.50
N ARG A 95 16.17 1.58 -5.72
CA ARG A 95 17.45 2.11 -6.19
C ARG A 95 18.42 1.01 -6.59
N GLU A 96 18.48 -0.08 -5.85
CA GLU A 96 19.33 -1.22 -6.18
C GLU A 96 18.92 -1.84 -7.54
N ALA A 97 17.63 -2.12 -7.73
CA ALA A 97 17.11 -2.66 -8.98
C ALA A 97 17.38 -1.73 -10.18
N LEU A 98 17.13 -0.43 -10.02
CA LEU A 98 17.44 0.56 -11.05
C LEU A 98 18.94 0.70 -11.32
N SER A 99 19.78 0.57 -10.29
CA SER A 99 21.25 0.65 -10.45
C SER A 99 21.79 -0.52 -11.26
N GLN A 100 21.23 -1.73 -11.07
CA GLN A 100 21.58 -2.88 -11.89
C GLN A 100 21.12 -2.69 -13.34
N ALA A 101 19.91 -2.17 -13.56
CA ALA A 101 19.42 -1.87 -14.90
C ALA A 101 20.29 -0.80 -15.60
N ALA A 102 20.69 0.25 -14.90
CA ALA A 102 21.56 1.30 -15.42
C ALA A 102 22.95 0.76 -15.82
N LYS A 103 23.53 -0.15 -15.01
CA LYS A 103 24.79 -0.85 -15.36
C LYS A 103 24.65 -1.70 -16.64
N ASN A 104 23.46 -2.24 -16.88
CA ASN A 104 23.12 -2.98 -18.10
C ASN A 104 22.74 -2.05 -19.27
N GLY A 105 22.95 -0.74 -19.13
CA GLY A 105 22.76 0.25 -20.19
C GLY A 105 21.38 0.89 -20.26
N ALA A 106 20.46 0.58 -19.34
CA ALA A 106 19.15 1.21 -19.33
C ALA A 106 19.24 2.70 -19.01
N LYS A 107 18.66 3.55 -19.85
CA LYS A 107 18.55 5.00 -19.64
C LYS A 107 17.11 5.50 -19.74
N ARG A 108 16.31 4.88 -20.61
CA ARG A 108 14.90 5.19 -20.86
C ARG A 108 14.04 4.12 -20.20
N VAL A 109 13.30 4.51 -19.17
CA VAL A 109 12.51 3.58 -18.35
C VAL A 109 11.04 3.94 -18.44
N VAL A 110 10.21 2.93 -18.70
CA VAL A 110 8.76 3.02 -18.50
C VAL A 110 8.42 2.52 -17.10
N ILE A 111 7.48 3.17 -16.42
CA ILE A 111 6.95 2.70 -15.14
C ILE A 111 5.57 2.08 -15.38
N TYR A 112 5.40 0.83 -14.98
CA TYR A 112 4.12 0.13 -14.98
C TYR A 112 3.51 0.21 -13.58
N GLY A 113 2.41 0.94 -13.44
CA GLY A 113 1.69 1.17 -12.20
C GLY A 113 1.59 2.67 -11.85
N THR A 114 0.55 3.05 -11.11
CA THR A 114 0.31 4.43 -10.62
C THR A 114 0.22 4.53 -9.08
N GLY A 115 0.79 3.56 -8.36
CA GLY A 115 0.80 3.54 -6.89
C GLY A 115 1.95 4.31 -6.23
N GLU A 116 2.05 4.18 -4.90
CA GLU A 116 3.13 4.79 -4.10
C GLU A 116 4.53 4.35 -4.60
N LEU A 117 4.67 3.10 -5.01
CA LEU A 117 5.92 2.58 -5.55
C LEU A 117 6.29 3.24 -6.89
N ALA A 118 5.30 3.59 -7.72
CA ALA A 118 5.51 4.30 -8.97
C ALA A 118 6.00 5.73 -8.74
N GLU A 119 5.49 6.39 -7.70
CA GLU A 119 6.00 7.70 -7.27
C GLU A 119 7.45 7.61 -6.80
N MET A 120 7.78 6.64 -5.94
CA MET A 120 9.16 6.41 -5.50
C MET A 120 10.09 6.11 -6.68
N ALA A 121 9.60 5.35 -7.67
CA ALA A 121 10.34 4.99 -8.87
C ALA A 121 10.65 6.22 -9.70
N TYR A 122 9.65 7.06 -9.96
CA TYR A 122 9.83 8.31 -10.68
C TYR A 122 10.88 9.22 -10.03
N LEU A 123 10.81 9.40 -8.71
CA LEU A 123 11.81 10.18 -7.98
C LEU A 123 13.20 9.55 -8.09
N SER A 124 13.30 8.23 -8.02
CA SER A 124 14.58 7.50 -8.14
C SER A 124 15.18 7.61 -9.54
N LEU A 125 14.36 7.54 -10.61
CA LEU A 125 14.83 7.77 -11.98
C LEU A 125 15.45 9.17 -12.12
N ARG A 126 14.78 10.20 -11.57
CA ARG A 126 15.28 11.58 -11.63
C ARG A 126 16.61 11.76 -10.90
N GLU A 127 16.75 11.16 -9.73
CA GLU A 127 18.01 11.19 -8.96
C GLU A 127 19.16 10.48 -9.68
N MET A 128 18.86 9.44 -10.45
CA MET A 128 19.83 8.64 -11.20
C MET A 128 20.08 9.14 -12.63
N HIS A 129 19.49 10.29 -13.00
CA HIS A 129 19.54 10.86 -14.35
C HIS A 129 19.05 9.89 -15.45
N MET A 130 18.08 9.04 -15.11
CA MET A 130 17.35 8.19 -16.07
C MET A 130 16.11 8.93 -16.58
N THR A 131 15.76 8.71 -17.83
CA THR A 131 14.61 9.33 -18.50
C THR A 131 13.36 8.47 -18.27
N LEU A 132 12.33 9.06 -17.68
CA LEU A 132 10.99 8.50 -17.72
C LEU A 132 10.44 8.63 -19.16
N VAL A 133 10.06 7.50 -19.77
CA VAL A 133 9.38 7.49 -21.07
C VAL A 133 7.89 7.76 -20.90
N GLY A 134 7.27 7.14 -19.90
CA GLY A 134 5.86 7.34 -19.56
C GLY A 134 5.41 6.38 -18.46
N PHE A 135 4.17 6.57 -18.02
CA PHE A 135 3.48 5.63 -17.13
C PHE A 135 2.52 4.77 -17.94
N VAL A 136 2.47 3.48 -17.63
CA VAL A 136 1.45 2.57 -18.12
C VAL A 136 0.74 1.90 -16.95
N ASP A 137 -0.55 1.64 -17.08
CA ASP A 137 -1.34 0.95 -16.07
C ASP A 137 -2.55 0.27 -16.73
N ASP A 138 -3.05 -0.81 -16.15
CA ASP A 138 -4.27 -1.48 -16.59
C ASP A 138 -5.55 -0.74 -16.12
N ASN A 139 -5.40 0.15 -15.13
CA ASN A 139 -6.51 0.92 -14.58
C ASN A 139 -6.88 2.12 -15.47
N GLN A 140 -8.13 2.58 -15.38
CA GLN A 140 -8.65 3.74 -16.12
C GLN A 140 -8.19 5.09 -15.56
N GLN A 141 -6.98 5.16 -15.00
CA GLN A 141 -6.44 6.43 -14.52
C GLN A 141 -5.93 7.23 -15.71
N GLU A 142 -6.42 8.46 -15.90
CA GLU A 142 -6.02 9.28 -17.06
C GLU A 142 -4.61 9.88 -16.90
N ALA A 143 -4.23 10.21 -15.66
CA ALA A 143 -2.96 10.88 -15.37
C ALA A 143 -2.37 10.50 -14.01
N PHE A 144 -1.05 10.53 -13.91
CA PHE A 144 -0.27 10.29 -12.71
C PHE A 144 0.95 11.24 -12.68
N LEU A 145 1.16 11.94 -11.57
CA LEU A 145 2.23 12.95 -11.41
C LEU A 145 2.26 14.00 -12.55
N SER A 146 1.08 14.38 -13.06
CA SER A 146 0.91 15.28 -14.21
C SER A 146 1.38 14.73 -15.57
N TYR A 147 1.68 13.44 -15.64
CA TYR A 147 1.93 12.72 -16.89
C TYR A 147 0.69 11.92 -17.29
N PRO A 148 0.39 11.80 -18.60
CA PRO A 148 -0.64 10.87 -19.06
C PRO A 148 -0.25 9.42 -18.72
N VAL A 149 -1.24 8.62 -18.35
CA VAL A 149 -1.08 7.19 -18.13
C VAL A 149 -1.69 6.47 -19.32
N TRP A 150 -0.93 5.52 -19.87
CA TRP A 150 -1.30 4.83 -21.11
C TRP A 150 -1.60 3.36 -20.86
N PRO A 151 -2.44 2.73 -21.69
CA PRO A 151 -2.63 1.30 -21.64
C PRO A 151 -1.34 0.57 -22.10
N PRO A 152 -0.95 -0.58 -21.50
CA PRO A 152 0.34 -1.25 -21.80
C PRO A 152 0.57 -1.62 -23.27
N GLU A 153 -0.47 -1.69 -24.07
CA GLU A 153 -0.42 -1.99 -25.50
C GLU A 153 0.45 -0.98 -26.30
N VAL A 154 0.50 0.28 -25.86
CA VAL A 154 1.29 1.33 -26.52
C VAL A 154 2.80 1.07 -26.46
N LEU A 155 3.26 0.19 -25.56
CA LEU A 155 4.68 -0.14 -25.42
C LEU A 155 5.27 -0.71 -26.71
N SER A 156 4.47 -1.36 -27.55
CA SER A 156 4.92 -1.88 -28.85
C SER A 156 5.40 -0.78 -29.81
N GLU A 157 4.95 0.45 -29.61
CA GLU A 157 5.27 1.62 -30.44
C GLU A 157 6.34 2.51 -29.81
N TRP A 158 6.70 2.29 -28.54
CA TRP A 158 7.60 3.16 -27.79
C TRP A 158 9.04 2.65 -27.78
N GLU A 159 9.99 3.57 -27.84
CA GLU A 159 11.39 3.25 -27.60
C GLU A 159 11.76 3.40 -26.12
N PHE A 160 12.07 2.26 -25.48
CA PHE A 160 12.55 2.21 -24.11
C PHE A 160 13.57 1.10 -23.91
N ASP A 161 14.36 1.22 -22.85
CA ASP A 161 15.43 0.29 -22.51
C ASP A 161 14.96 -0.70 -21.43
N ALA A 162 14.07 -0.26 -20.53
CA ALA A 162 13.48 -1.12 -19.50
C ALA A 162 12.04 -0.72 -19.12
N VAL A 163 11.27 -1.68 -18.59
CA VAL A 163 9.98 -1.47 -17.93
C VAL A 163 10.12 -1.86 -16.47
N LEU A 164 9.88 -0.92 -15.56
CA LEU A 164 9.83 -1.16 -14.13
C LEU A 164 8.40 -1.48 -13.70
N LEU A 165 8.20 -2.66 -13.13
CA LEU A 165 6.95 -3.03 -12.47
C LEU A 165 6.91 -2.39 -11.08
N ALA A 166 6.06 -1.37 -10.94
CA ALA A 166 5.87 -0.60 -9.72
C ALA A 166 4.58 -1.03 -8.98
N ASP A 167 4.33 -2.34 -8.93
CA ASP A 167 3.23 -2.96 -8.19
C ASP A 167 3.68 -4.34 -7.66
N PHE A 168 3.64 -4.52 -6.34
CA PHE A 168 4.02 -5.77 -5.67
C PHE A 168 2.91 -6.82 -5.70
N ASP A 169 1.65 -6.41 -5.70
CA ASP A 169 0.50 -7.30 -5.57
C ASP A 169 0.18 -7.98 -6.91
N GLN A 170 0.44 -7.29 -8.02
CA GLN A 170 0.09 -7.76 -9.37
C GLN A 170 1.28 -8.04 -10.30
N THR A 171 2.50 -8.18 -9.75
CA THR A 171 3.72 -8.41 -10.56
C THR A 171 3.56 -9.56 -11.57
N ALA A 172 2.92 -10.68 -11.20
CA ALA A 172 2.73 -11.81 -12.11
C ALA A 172 1.78 -11.47 -13.26
N GLY A 173 0.66 -10.79 -12.97
CA GLY A 173 -0.30 -10.35 -13.99
C GLY A 173 0.33 -9.35 -14.97
N HIS A 174 1.05 -8.36 -14.44
CA HIS A 174 1.75 -7.37 -15.26
C HIS A 174 2.82 -8.02 -16.14
N ARG A 175 3.57 -9.02 -15.65
CA ARG A 175 4.52 -9.79 -16.48
C ARG A 175 3.84 -10.50 -17.64
N THR A 176 2.72 -11.18 -17.39
CA THR A 176 1.96 -11.85 -18.45
C THR A 176 1.48 -10.84 -19.49
N LYS A 177 0.98 -9.68 -19.06
CA LYS A 177 0.52 -8.61 -19.95
C LYS A 177 1.66 -8.04 -20.80
N LEU A 178 2.81 -7.76 -20.19
CA LEU A 178 4.01 -7.32 -20.91
C LEU A 178 4.48 -8.33 -21.97
N GLY A 179 4.38 -9.63 -21.68
CA GLY A 179 4.64 -10.68 -22.67
C GLY A 179 3.69 -10.62 -23.87
N GLN A 180 2.40 -10.33 -23.66
CA GLN A 180 1.42 -10.12 -24.74
C GLN A 180 1.73 -8.87 -25.58
N CYS A 181 2.30 -7.84 -24.94
CA CYS A 181 2.79 -6.62 -25.61
C CYS A 181 4.18 -6.80 -26.26
N HIS A 182 4.70 -8.03 -26.35
CA HIS A 182 6.02 -8.37 -26.92
C HIS A 182 7.21 -7.70 -26.22
N VAL A 183 7.06 -7.32 -24.95
CA VAL A 183 8.16 -6.79 -24.14
C VAL A 183 9.04 -7.97 -23.67
N PRO A 184 10.34 -7.99 -24.00
CA PRO A 184 11.23 -9.08 -23.58
C PRO A 184 11.42 -9.09 -22.06
N ASP A 185 11.47 -10.28 -21.46
CA ASP A 185 11.74 -10.45 -20.02
C ASP A 185 13.05 -9.79 -19.55
N SER A 186 14.04 -9.70 -20.43
CA SER A 186 15.32 -9.03 -20.16
C SER A 186 15.18 -7.51 -19.95
N LYS A 187 14.09 -6.91 -20.43
CA LYS A 187 13.78 -5.49 -20.21
C LYS A 187 12.91 -5.26 -18.96
N ILE A 188 12.44 -6.31 -18.28
CA ILE A 188 11.51 -6.17 -17.16
C ILE A 188 12.28 -6.12 -15.83
N ILE A 189 12.16 -4.99 -15.14
CA ILE A 189 12.65 -4.81 -13.77
C ILE A 189 11.47 -5.04 -12.84
N ALA A 190 11.60 -5.99 -11.91
CA ALA A 190 10.61 -6.21 -10.85
C ALA A 190 11.31 -6.23 -9.51
N LEU A 191 10.66 -5.67 -8.50
CA LEU A 191 11.15 -5.77 -7.13
C LEU A 191 10.76 -7.11 -6.55
N ALA A 192 11.73 -7.80 -5.94
CA ALA A 192 11.44 -8.99 -5.17
C ALA A 192 10.58 -8.62 -3.96
N PRO A 193 9.56 -9.44 -3.61
CA PRO A 193 8.82 -9.27 -2.37
C PRO A 193 9.77 -9.20 -1.17
N SER A 194 9.36 -8.49 -0.12
CA SER A 194 10.06 -8.57 1.16
C SER A 194 9.82 -9.95 1.77
N VAL A 195 10.90 -10.72 1.95
CA VAL A 195 10.91 -11.98 2.72
C VAL A 195 10.46 -11.73 4.15
#